data_AF-A0A8S2NQD9-F1
#
_entry.id   AF-A0A8S2NQD9-F1
#
_cell.length_a   1.000
_cell.length_b   1.000
_cell.length_c   1.000
_cell.angle_alpha   90.00
_cell.angle_beta   90.00
_cell.angle_gamma   90.00
#
_symmetry.space_group_name_H-M   'P 1'
#
loop_
_entity.id
_entity.type
_entity.pdbx_description
1 polymer ?
#
loop_
_entity_poly.entity_id
_entity_poly.type
_entity_poly.pdbx_seq_one_letter_code
_entity_poly.pdbx_strand_id
1 'polypeptide(L)'
;MSSSGRHRDSSNNVTSPAKHNGSFAEEQALDAIAREAELRLKYQREQNREARELRHKELEKIAREDDVDDSSHISHTPSTPSIVNRTRGSCNDGSGNNTNTLLLQKFLNGDTDLRSIEQRDLRRLLSEIEIKYKQSMISNSSLYNEKQALRFQVDNFKDQLEEQIEIMNQIKRQLKEKTKEFDLQKRTLTDLQHDFSNVKELLENREKLIEESGMILYTDQHQQCNGNSSTSVHSDLISVLPTGLVSQETANLLNTLGNGNIDEKLKRLLSERRDTFEQIVRLKSELDDEQNRLKILEKQLPKINEHSQQQEHLEQQSKGSY
;
A
#
# COMPACT_ATOMS: atom_id res chain seq x y z
N MET A 1 4.44 67.41 -28.09
CA MET A 1 5.85 67.24 -28.48
C MET A 1 6.28 65.87 -27.97
N SER A 2 6.14 64.85 -28.83
CA SER A 2 7.26 64.12 -29.49
C SER A 2 7.59 62.85 -28.68
N SER A 3 7.02 61.69 -28.99
CA SER A 3 7.39 60.73 -30.06
C SER A 3 8.73 60.00 -29.83
N SER A 4 8.66 58.73 -29.43
CA SER A 4 9.51 57.58 -29.84
C SER A 4 9.10 56.40 -28.94
N GLY A 5 8.49 55.30 -29.39
CA GLY A 5 8.61 54.62 -30.67
C GLY A 5 9.75 53.61 -30.61
N ARG A 6 9.44 52.34 -30.31
CA ARG A 6 10.14 51.17 -30.88
C ARG A 6 9.33 49.90 -30.68
N HIS A 7 9.03 49.30 -31.82
CA HIS A 7 8.27 48.09 -32.06
C HIS A 7 9.25 46.94 -32.35
N ARG A 8 8.81 45.72 -32.01
CA ARG A 8 8.95 44.46 -32.77
C ARG A 8 10.29 43.68 -32.80
N ASP A 9 10.11 42.45 -32.31
CA ASP A 9 10.27 41.17 -32.99
C ASP A 9 11.62 40.43 -33.03
N SER A 10 11.42 39.12 -32.85
CA SER A 10 12.16 37.98 -33.39
C SER A 10 13.36 37.42 -32.62
N SER A 11 13.08 36.22 -32.08
CA SER A 11 13.83 34.99 -32.37
C SER A 11 15.24 34.88 -31.79
N ASN A 12 15.39 34.00 -30.79
CA ASN A 12 16.10 32.76 -31.07
C ASN A 12 15.84 31.68 -30.03
N ASN A 13 15.17 30.66 -30.54
CA ASN A 13 15.09 29.29 -30.08
C ASN A 13 16.50 28.76 -29.71
N VAL A 14 16.71 28.38 -28.44
CA VAL A 14 17.74 27.40 -28.07
C VAL A 14 17.03 26.21 -27.46
N THR A 15 16.44 25.41 -28.35
CA THR A 15 16.22 23.99 -28.10
C THR A 15 17.60 23.36 -27.96
N SER A 16 18.04 23.10 -26.73
CA SER A 16 19.15 22.16 -26.51
C SER A 16 18.58 20.74 -26.61
N PRO A 17 19.04 19.92 -27.57
CA PRO A 17 18.49 18.60 -27.81
C PRO A 17 19.06 17.58 -26.82
N ALA A 18 18.18 16.69 -26.36
CA ALA A 18 18.42 15.27 -26.10
C ALA A 18 19.77 14.88 -25.44
N LYS A 19 19.77 14.75 -24.10
CA LYS A 19 20.73 13.90 -23.35
C LYS A 19 20.03 12.93 -22.39
N HIS A 20 18.82 12.47 -22.71
CA HIS A 20 18.07 11.55 -21.85
C HIS A 20 17.82 10.15 -22.42
N ASN A 21 18.24 9.88 -23.66
CA ASN A 21 18.02 8.55 -24.28
C ASN A 21 19.18 7.56 -24.09
N GLY A 22 20.33 8.00 -23.57
CA GLY A 22 21.45 7.10 -23.21
C GLY A 22 21.28 6.43 -21.84
N SER A 23 20.60 7.10 -20.90
CA SER A 23 20.55 6.67 -19.50
C SER A 23 19.74 5.40 -19.28
N PHE A 24 18.64 5.20 -19.99
CA PHE A 24 17.75 4.06 -19.72
C PHE A 24 18.32 2.73 -20.24
N ALA A 25 18.90 2.74 -21.44
CA ALA A 25 19.54 1.55 -22.02
C ALA A 25 20.84 1.19 -21.28
N GLU A 26 21.59 2.19 -20.83
CA GLU A 26 22.80 2.01 -20.02
C GLU A 26 22.47 1.50 -18.61
N GLU A 27 21.46 2.08 -17.94
CA GLU A 27 21.00 1.64 -16.63
C GLU A 27 20.42 0.21 -16.67
N GLN A 28 19.70 -0.14 -17.74
CA GLN A 28 19.22 -1.49 -17.96
C GLN A 28 20.37 -2.49 -18.21
N ALA A 29 21.43 -2.07 -18.91
CA ALA A 29 22.62 -2.89 -19.11
C ALA A 29 23.40 -3.11 -17.81
N LEU A 30 23.56 -2.08 -16.97
CA LEU A 30 24.21 -2.18 -15.67
C LEU A 30 23.44 -3.09 -14.70
N ASP A 31 22.11 -3.01 -14.70
CA ASP A 31 21.28 -3.87 -13.87
C ASP A 31 21.29 -5.33 -14.34
N ALA A 32 21.38 -5.58 -15.65
CA ALA A 32 21.56 -6.92 -16.21
C ALA A 32 22.91 -7.53 -15.82
N ILE A 33 24.01 -6.75 -15.89
CA ILE A 33 25.34 -7.19 -15.47
C ILE A 33 25.38 -7.49 -13.96
N ALA A 34 24.73 -6.66 -13.14
CA ALA A 34 24.65 -6.89 -11.70
C ALA A 34 23.88 -8.19 -11.39
N ARG A 35 22.73 -8.42 -12.03
CA ARG A 35 21.96 -9.67 -11.87
C ARG A 35 22.71 -10.89 -12.35
N GLU A 36 23.42 -10.81 -13.47
CA GLU A 36 24.25 -11.90 -13.98
C GLU A 36 25.41 -12.22 -13.03
N ALA A 37 26.05 -11.19 -12.47
CA ALA A 37 27.11 -11.36 -11.47
C ALA A 37 26.56 -12.02 -10.19
N GLU A 38 25.40 -11.59 -9.69
CA GLU A 38 24.73 -12.20 -8.54
C GLU A 38 24.39 -13.67 -8.78
N LEU A 39 23.83 -14.00 -9.95
CA LEU A 39 23.52 -15.38 -10.32
C LEU A 39 24.78 -16.26 -10.40
N ARG A 40 25.86 -15.73 -10.99
CA ARG A 40 27.14 -16.45 -11.08
C ARG A 40 27.76 -16.69 -9.70
N LEU A 41 27.70 -15.71 -8.82
CA LEU A 41 28.22 -15.82 -7.45
C LEU A 41 27.37 -16.79 -6.62
N LYS A 42 26.04 -16.75 -6.76
CA LYS A 42 25.12 -17.72 -6.17
C LYS A 42 25.39 -19.14 -6.65
N TYR A 43 25.55 -19.35 -7.96
CA TYR A 43 25.88 -20.64 -8.53
C TYR A 43 27.24 -21.16 -8.01
N GLN A 44 28.24 -20.28 -7.92
CA GLN A 44 29.55 -20.65 -7.37
C GLN A 44 29.46 -21.00 -5.87
N ARG A 45 28.64 -20.29 -5.08
CA ARG A 45 28.37 -20.65 -3.68
C ARG A 45 27.65 -21.98 -3.55
N GLU A 46 26.68 -22.25 -4.42
CA GLU A 46 25.96 -23.52 -4.45
C GLU A 46 26.88 -24.69 -4.81
N GLN A 47 27.73 -24.52 -5.83
CA GLN A 47 28.77 -25.50 -6.18
C GLN A 47 29.76 -25.73 -5.04
N ASN A 48 30.20 -24.66 -4.35
CA ASN A 48 31.09 -24.79 -3.19
C ASN A 48 30.38 -25.47 -2.01
N ARG A 49 29.09 -25.20 -1.77
CA ARG A 49 28.27 -25.90 -0.78
C ARG A 49 28.14 -27.38 -1.12
N GLU A 50 27.81 -27.71 -2.37
CA GLU A 50 27.66 -29.08 -2.85
C GLU A 50 28.99 -29.85 -2.77
N ALA A 51 30.11 -29.23 -3.16
CA ALA A 51 31.45 -29.81 -3.02
C ALA A 51 31.81 -30.10 -1.55
N ARG A 52 31.43 -29.22 -0.63
CA ARG A 52 31.60 -29.44 0.81
C ARG A 52 30.71 -30.57 1.33
N GLU A 53 29.44 -30.61 0.93
CA GLU A 53 28.52 -31.68 1.29
C GLU A 53 29.00 -33.04 0.79
N LEU A 54 29.55 -33.09 -0.43
CA LEU A 54 30.06 -34.32 -1.01
C LEU A 54 31.32 -34.81 -0.29
N ARG A 55 32.25 -33.88 0.01
CA ARG A 55 33.44 -34.17 0.82
C ARG A 55 33.09 -34.60 2.24
N HIS A 56 32.05 -34.03 2.84
CA HIS A 56 31.56 -34.41 4.16
C HIS A 56 30.96 -35.83 4.16
N LYS A 57 30.13 -36.15 3.16
CA LYS A 57 29.58 -37.50 2.98
C LYS A 57 30.66 -38.55 2.76
N GLU A 58 31.72 -38.21 2.04
CA GLU A 58 32.86 -39.11 1.82
C GLU A 58 33.66 -39.35 3.11
N LEU A 59 33.92 -38.30 3.90
CA LEU A 59 34.58 -38.46 5.21
C LEU A 59 33.71 -39.26 6.20
N GLU A 60 32.39 -39.09 6.18
CA GLU A 60 31.45 -39.88 6.98
C GLU A 60 31.43 -41.36 6.54
N LYS A 61 31.57 -41.62 5.24
CA LYS A 61 31.67 -42.97 4.69
C LYS A 61 32.96 -43.65 5.11
N ILE A 62 34.10 -42.96 5.02
CA ILE A 62 35.39 -43.48 5.50
C ILE A 62 35.32 -43.79 7.00
N ALA A 63 34.77 -42.88 7.81
CA ALA A 63 34.59 -43.11 9.24
C ALA A 63 33.69 -44.34 9.55
N ARG A 64 32.61 -44.54 8.79
CA ARG A 64 31.78 -45.75 8.93
C ARG A 64 32.50 -47.03 8.51
N GLU A 65 33.33 -46.97 7.47
CA GLU A 65 34.07 -48.15 6.99
C GLU A 65 35.19 -48.53 7.98
N ASP A 66 35.85 -47.55 8.59
CA ASP A 66 36.84 -47.77 9.66
C ASP A 66 36.20 -48.39 10.93
N ASP A 67 34.95 -48.05 11.28
CA ASP A 67 34.22 -48.65 12.41
C ASP A 67 33.83 -50.13 12.17
N VAL A 68 33.76 -50.57 10.91
CA VAL A 68 33.38 -51.96 10.55
C VAL A 68 34.59 -52.91 10.60
N ASP A 69 35.80 -52.41 10.37
CA ASP A 69 37.03 -53.23 10.35
C ASP A 69 37.59 -53.54 11.76
N ASP A 70 37.14 -52.82 12.80
CA ASP A 70 37.53 -53.05 14.21
C ASP A 70 36.70 -54.15 14.92
N SER A 71 35.76 -54.80 14.23
CA SER A 71 34.95 -55.89 14.79
C SER A 71 35.70 -57.22 14.98
N SER A 72 37.01 -57.29 14.72
CA SER A 72 37.78 -58.54 14.84
C SER A 72 38.75 -58.63 16.03
N HIS A 73 38.85 -57.64 16.94
CA HIS A 73 39.64 -57.85 18.16
C HIS A 73 39.22 -57.02 19.39
N ILE A 74 38.86 -57.77 20.44
CA ILE A 74 38.78 -57.38 21.87
C ILE A 74 37.48 -56.67 22.30
N SER A 75 36.63 -57.50 22.89
CA SER A 75 35.54 -57.13 23.80
C SER A 75 36.00 -56.21 24.94
N HIS A 76 35.70 -54.92 24.86
CA HIS A 76 35.35 -54.11 26.03
C HIS A 76 34.24 -53.11 25.65
N THR A 77 33.16 -53.19 26.42
CA THR A 77 31.88 -52.49 26.26
C THR A 77 32.00 -50.97 26.12
N PRO A 78 31.39 -50.33 25.11
CA PRO A 78 31.24 -48.88 25.10
C PRO A 78 29.93 -48.49 25.79
N SER A 79 30.04 -47.98 27.02
CA SER A 79 28.93 -47.25 27.66
C SER A 79 28.73 -45.91 26.95
N THR A 80 27.49 -45.68 26.53
CA THR A 80 26.93 -44.46 25.93
C THR A 80 27.46 -43.14 26.52
N PRO A 81 27.76 -42.10 25.74
CA PRO A 81 28.01 -40.78 26.31
C PRO A 81 26.68 -40.08 26.55
N SER A 82 26.25 -40.03 27.81
CA SER A 82 25.25 -39.03 28.23
C SER A 82 25.96 -37.69 28.43
N ILE A 83 25.43 -36.67 27.75
CA ILE A 83 25.85 -35.29 27.88
C ILE A 83 25.58 -34.86 29.33
N VAL A 84 26.65 -34.73 30.13
CA VAL A 84 26.59 -34.01 31.40
C VAL A 84 27.79 -33.08 31.48
N ASN A 85 27.51 -31.79 31.31
CA ASN A 85 28.41 -30.68 31.62
C ASN A 85 29.14 -30.94 32.94
N ARG A 86 30.45 -31.15 32.89
CA ARG A 86 31.32 -31.06 34.06
C ARG A 86 32.28 -29.90 33.87
N THR A 87 31.96 -28.86 34.62
CA THR A 87 32.80 -27.72 34.98
C THR A 87 34.21 -28.18 35.31
N ARG A 88 35.18 -27.47 34.71
CA ARG A 88 36.64 -27.60 34.86
C ARG A 88 37.07 -28.07 36.26
N GLY A 89 37.53 -29.31 36.35
CA GLY A 89 38.33 -29.82 37.45
C GLY A 89 39.80 -29.56 37.17
N SER A 90 40.42 -28.74 38.03
CA SER A 90 41.86 -28.53 38.11
C SER A 90 42.59 -29.87 38.29
N CYS A 91 43.33 -30.32 37.27
CA CYS A 91 44.25 -31.44 37.39
C CYS A 91 45.66 -30.91 37.70
N ASN A 92 45.87 -30.54 38.96
CA ASN A 92 47.18 -30.60 39.57
C ASN A 92 47.44 -32.06 39.98
N ASP A 93 47.82 -32.90 39.02
CA ASP A 93 48.43 -34.19 39.31
C ASP A 93 49.86 -34.21 38.77
N GLY A 94 50.69 -33.43 39.45
CA GLY A 94 52.15 -33.50 39.35
C GLY A 94 52.73 -34.38 40.45
N SER A 95 52.10 -35.51 40.77
CA SER A 95 52.76 -36.52 41.61
C SER A 95 53.65 -37.38 40.71
N GLY A 96 54.81 -36.83 40.39
CA GLY A 96 55.92 -37.56 39.79
C GLY A 96 56.37 -38.65 40.75
N ASN A 97 55.76 -39.84 40.63
CA ASN A 97 56.29 -41.07 41.19
C ASN A 97 57.72 -41.23 40.64
N ASN A 98 58.71 -40.81 41.44
CA ASN A 98 60.13 -41.02 41.19
C ASN A 98 60.44 -42.51 41.34
N THR A 99 60.05 -43.33 40.37
CA THR A 99 60.48 -44.73 40.26
C THR A 99 62.00 -44.84 40.14
N ASN A 100 62.65 -43.78 39.66
CA ASN A 100 64.10 -43.66 39.54
C ASN A 100 64.83 -43.63 40.90
N THR A 101 64.22 -43.10 41.97
CA THR A 101 64.88 -43.03 43.29
C THR A 101 64.84 -44.37 44.04
N LEU A 102 63.76 -45.14 43.85
CA LEU A 102 63.60 -46.44 44.51
C LEU A 102 64.48 -47.54 43.90
N LEU A 103 64.72 -47.48 42.59
CA LEU A 103 65.68 -48.37 41.92
C LEU A 103 67.09 -48.14 42.46
N LEU A 104 67.55 -46.87 42.48
CA LEU A 104 68.89 -46.50 42.96
C LEU A 104 69.13 -46.92 44.42
N GLN A 105 68.10 -46.86 45.26
CA GLN A 105 68.17 -47.31 46.66
C GLN A 105 68.27 -48.83 46.81
N LYS A 106 67.73 -49.63 45.87
CA LYS A 106 67.86 -51.10 45.87
C LYS A 106 69.21 -51.58 45.34
N PHE A 107 69.81 -50.88 44.38
CA PHE A 107 71.17 -51.16 43.87
C PHE A 107 72.23 -51.12 44.98
N LEU A 108 72.08 -50.22 45.96
CA LEU A 108 73.03 -50.04 47.06
C LEU A 108 72.97 -51.13 48.14
N ASN A 109 71.89 -51.93 48.19
CA ASN A 109 71.62 -52.86 49.28
C ASN A 109 72.02 -54.32 49.01
N GLY A 110 72.72 -54.59 47.90
CA GLY A 110 73.65 -55.73 47.74
C GLY A 110 73.12 -57.16 47.76
N ASP A 111 71.86 -57.43 48.11
CA ASP A 111 71.35 -58.80 48.26
C ASP A 111 70.10 -59.02 47.42
N THR A 112 70.29 -59.72 46.29
CA THR A 112 69.36 -60.51 45.45
C THR A 112 69.81 -60.38 44.00
N ASP A 113 69.61 -61.42 43.20
CA ASP A 113 70.08 -61.60 41.82
C ASP A 113 69.81 -60.37 40.92
N LEU A 114 70.71 -59.38 40.97
CA LEU A 114 70.51 -58.00 40.49
C LEU A 114 70.19 -57.96 38.99
N ARG A 115 70.78 -58.86 38.21
CA ARG A 115 70.52 -58.96 36.77
C ARG A 115 69.08 -59.33 36.43
N SER A 116 68.45 -60.20 37.22
CA SER A 116 67.08 -60.65 36.95
C SER A 116 66.04 -59.61 37.40
N ILE A 117 66.31 -58.94 38.51
CA ILE A 117 65.45 -57.88 39.07
C ILE A 117 65.52 -56.60 38.23
N GLU A 118 66.71 -56.16 37.81
CA GLU A 118 66.88 -55.05 36.86
C GLU A 118 66.24 -55.34 35.52
N GLN A 119 66.40 -56.56 34.99
CA GLN A 119 65.78 -56.92 33.72
C GLN A 119 64.25 -56.94 33.81
N ARG A 120 63.69 -57.37 34.94
CA ARG A 120 62.24 -57.34 35.19
C ARG A 120 61.72 -55.91 35.31
N ASP A 121 62.42 -55.04 36.02
CA ASP A 121 62.03 -53.65 36.23
C ASP A 121 62.22 -52.79 34.96
N LEU A 122 63.26 -53.04 34.15
CA LEU A 122 63.44 -52.45 32.83
C LEU A 122 62.35 -52.87 31.84
N ARG A 123 61.97 -54.16 31.85
CA ARG A 123 60.83 -54.66 31.04
C ARG A 123 59.52 -54.03 31.47
N ARG A 124 59.32 -53.84 32.78
CA ARG A 124 58.16 -53.13 33.32
C ARG A 124 58.15 -51.66 32.89
N LEU A 125 59.28 -50.95 33.01
CA LEU A 125 59.39 -49.55 32.58
C LEU A 125 59.18 -49.39 31.07
N LEU A 126 59.72 -50.31 30.27
CA LEU A 126 59.48 -50.36 28.83
C LEU A 126 57.99 -50.55 28.54
N SER A 127 57.35 -51.51 29.21
CA SER A 127 55.91 -51.75 29.07
C SER A 127 55.06 -50.53 29.50
N GLU A 128 55.44 -49.85 30.59
CA GLU A 128 54.78 -48.62 31.05
C GLU A 128 54.95 -47.46 30.05
N ILE A 129 56.13 -47.30 29.44
CA ILE A 129 56.38 -46.30 28.40
C ILE A 129 55.59 -46.63 27.12
N GLU A 130 55.56 -47.90 26.71
CA GLU A 130 54.79 -48.36 25.55
C GLU A 130 53.29 -48.08 25.71
N ILE A 131 52.72 -48.33 26.91
CA ILE A 131 51.32 -48.02 27.22
C ILE A 131 51.07 -46.52 27.16
N LYS A 132 51.94 -45.70 27.76
CA LYS A 132 51.83 -44.23 27.70
C LYS A 132 51.92 -43.71 26.28
N TYR A 133 52.81 -44.25 25.45
CA TYR A 133 52.93 -43.87 24.05
C TYR A 133 51.65 -44.20 23.27
N LYS A 134 51.10 -45.41 23.45
CA LYS A 134 49.81 -45.80 22.85
C LYS A 134 48.69 -44.86 23.29
N GLN A 135 48.61 -44.55 24.59
CA GLN A 135 47.62 -43.62 25.12
C GLN A 135 47.76 -42.21 24.52
N SER A 136 48.99 -41.71 24.38
CA SER A 136 49.26 -40.43 23.73
C SER A 136 48.91 -40.45 22.24
N MET A 137 49.13 -41.56 21.53
CA MET A 137 48.75 -41.70 20.12
C MET A 137 47.23 -41.70 19.93
N ILE A 138 46.48 -42.42 20.77
CA ILE A 138 45.02 -42.40 20.75
C ILE A 138 44.50 -40.98 21.07
N SER A 139 45.06 -40.33 22.08
CA SER A 139 44.71 -38.95 22.43
C SER A 139 45.03 -37.97 21.30
N ASN A 140 46.17 -38.12 20.63
CA ASN A 140 46.58 -37.26 19.52
C ASN A 140 45.67 -37.45 18.29
N SER A 141 45.24 -38.69 18.00
CA SER A 141 44.26 -38.97 16.95
C SER A 141 42.89 -38.36 17.27
N SER A 142 42.43 -38.49 18.52
CA SER A 142 41.18 -37.87 18.98
C SER A 142 41.21 -36.33 18.84
N LEU A 143 42.30 -35.69 19.26
CA LEU A 143 42.51 -34.25 19.11
C LEU A 143 42.56 -33.82 17.64
N TYR A 144 43.10 -34.65 16.75
CA TYR A 144 43.08 -34.39 15.32
C TYR A 144 41.65 -34.38 14.78
N ASN A 145 40.82 -35.36 15.17
CA ASN A 145 39.42 -35.43 14.76
C ASN A 145 38.63 -34.20 15.27
N GLU A 146 38.82 -33.81 16.53
CA GLU A 146 38.20 -32.61 17.09
C GLU A 146 38.64 -31.33 16.36
N LYS A 147 39.94 -31.19 16.08
CA LYS A 147 40.48 -30.07 15.29
C LYS A 147 39.85 -30.00 13.90
N GLN A 148 39.69 -31.14 13.24
CA GLN A 148 39.07 -31.19 11.91
C GLN A 148 37.58 -30.83 11.98
N ALA A 149 36.84 -31.34 12.97
CA ALA A 149 35.44 -30.98 13.19
C ALA A 149 35.28 -29.48 13.43
N LEU A 150 36.10 -28.88 14.31
CA LEU A 150 36.10 -27.44 14.57
C LEU A 150 36.45 -26.62 13.32
N ARG A 151 37.38 -27.12 12.50
CA ARG A 151 37.74 -26.46 11.24
C ARG A 151 36.55 -26.40 10.29
N PHE A 152 35.80 -27.50 10.14
CA PHE A 152 34.57 -27.51 9.34
C PHE A 152 33.51 -26.57 9.91
N GLN A 153 33.36 -26.54 11.23
CA GLN A 153 32.42 -25.63 11.88
C GLN A 153 32.75 -24.16 11.62
N VAL A 154 34.03 -23.79 11.68
CA VAL A 154 34.49 -22.43 11.35
C VAL A 154 34.18 -22.09 9.89
N ASP A 155 34.41 -23.01 8.96
CA ASP A 155 34.13 -22.77 7.55
C ASP A 155 32.62 -22.60 7.30
N ASN A 156 31.76 -23.41 7.95
CA ASN A 156 30.30 -23.25 7.90
C ASN A 156 29.86 -21.88 8.45
N PHE A 157 30.41 -21.45 9.58
CA PHE A 157 30.08 -20.13 10.13
C PHE A 157 30.55 -18.97 9.24
N LYS A 158 31.65 -19.12 8.52
CA LYS A 158 32.06 -18.10 7.53
C LYS A 158 31.07 -18.00 6.39
N ASP A 159 30.60 -19.13 5.86
CA ASP A 159 29.59 -19.14 4.80
C ASP A 159 28.28 -18.48 5.26
N GLN A 160 27.81 -18.85 6.47
CA GLN A 160 26.62 -18.25 7.06
C GLN A 160 26.78 -16.74 7.26
N LEU A 161 27.96 -16.29 7.71
CA LEU A 161 28.24 -14.87 7.87
C LEU A 161 28.21 -14.13 6.52
N GLU A 162 28.80 -14.70 5.47
CA GLU A 162 28.78 -14.11 4.13
C GLU A 162 27.35 -14.02 3.57
N GLU A 163 26.53 -15.06 3.76
CA GLU A 163 25.11 -15.05 3.37
C GLU A 163 24.33 -13.95 4.11
N GLN A 164 24.52 -13.81 5.43
CA GLN A 164 23.86 -12.76 6.20
C GLN A 164 24.30 -11.35 5.79
N ILE A 165 25.58 -11.16 5.45
CA ILE A 165 26.09 -9.88 4.93
C ILE A 165 25.41 -9.53 3.60
N GLU A 166 25.23 -10.50 2.72
CA GLU A 166 24.55 -10.28 1.45
C GLU A 166 23.07 -9.93 1.62
N ILE A 167 22.35 -10.68 2.47
CA ILE A 167 20.95 -10.38 2.80
C ILE A 167 20.83 -8.97 3.39
N MET A 168 21.72 -8.60 4.31
CA MET A 168 21.75 -7.25 4.89
C MET A 168 21.97 -6.19 3.80
N ASN A 169 22.86 -6.43 2.85
CA ASN A 169 23.13 -5.49 1.76
C ASN A 169 21.93 -5.37 0.81
N GLN A 170 21.24 -6.48 0.52
CA GLN A 170 20.02 -6.49 -0.29
C GLN A 170 18.90 -5.69 0.38
N ILE A 171 18.66 -5.91 1.68
CA ILE A 171 17.65 -5.16 2.45
C ILE A 171 18.01 -3.66 2.47
N LYS A 172 19.29 -3.31 2.65
CA LYS A 172 19.74 -1.91 2.59
C LYS A 172 19.49 -1.27 1.22
N ARG A 173 19.68 -2.01 0.12
CA ARG A 173 19.38 -1.53 -1.24
C ARG A 173 17.87 -1.30 -1.43
N GLN A 174 17.04 -2.28 -1.04
CA GLN A 174 15.59 -2.17 -1.11
C GLN A 174 15.04 -1.01 -0.26
N LEU A 175 15.60 -0.79 0.93
CA LEU A 175 15.22 0.34 1.77
C LEU A 175 15.51 1.67 1.06
N LYS A 176 16.70 1.84 0.46
CA LYS A 176 17.05 3.04 -0.30
C LYS A 176 16.09 3.27 -1.48
N GLU A 177 15.73 2.22 -2.21
CA GLU A 177 14.78 2.28 -3.32
C GLU A 177 13.39 2.71 -2.83
N LYS A 178 12.90 2.12 -1.72
CA LYS A 178 11.62 2.50 -1.12
C LYS A 178 11.60 3.91 -0.57
N THR A 179 12.71 4.40 0.00
CA THR A 179 12.83 5.80 0.41
C THR A 179 12.72 6.74 -0.79
N LYS A 180 13.39 6.44 -1.91
CA LYS A 180 13.28 7.25 -3.13
C LYS A 180 11.85 7.27 -3.68
N GLU A 181 11.17 6.12 -3.70
CA GLU A 181 9.77 6.01 -4.13
C GLU A 181 8.84 6.83 -3.24
N PHE A 182 9.04 6.77 -1.92
CA PHE A 182 8.28 7.56 -0.96
C PHE A 182 8.48 9.08 -1.14
N ASP A 183 9.72 9.53 -1.39
CA ASP A 183 9.99 10.94 -1.65
C ASP A 183 9.37 11.41 -2.97
N LEU A 184 9.34 10.56 -4.00
CA LEU A 184 8.61 10.85 -5.24
C LEU A 184 7.11 10.98 -4.99
N GLN A 185 6.51 10.02 -4.27
CA GLN A 185 5.09 10.05 -3.93
C GLN A 185 4.72 11.30 -3.13
N LYS A 186 5.56 11.71 -2.17
CA LYS A 186 5.37 12.96 -1.44
C LYS A 186 5.28 14.17 -2.36
N ARG A 187 6.20 14.29 -3.33
CA ARG A 187 6.16 15.40 -4.31
C ARG A 187 4.87 15.39 -5.13
N THR A 188 4.47 14.23 -5.62
CA THR A 188 3.22 14.11 -6.38
C THR A 188 1.99 14.48 -5.55
N LEU A 189 1.99 14.13 -4.26
CA LEU A 189 0.91 14.50 -3.34
C LEU A 189 0.89 16.01 -3.10
N THR A 190 2.04 16.64 -2.88
CA THR A 190 2.11 18.09 -2.69
C THR A 190 1.66 18.84 -3.94
N ASP A 191 2.03 18.36 -5.13
CA ASP A 191 1.61 18.94 -6.41
C ASP A 191 0.08 18.82 -6.56
N LEU A 192 -0.48 17.63 -6.32
CA LEU A 192 -1.92 17.39 -6.40
C LEU A 192 -2.71 18.19 -5.35
N GLN A 193 -2.15 18.39 -4.16
CA GLN A 193 -2.74 19.22 -3.12
C GLN A 193 -2.76 20.70 -3.54
N HIS A 194 -1.71 21.18 -4.21
CA HIS A 194 -1.68 22.52 -4.77
C HIS A 194 -2.72 22.68 -5.88
N ASP A 195 -2.80 21.72 -6.81
CA ASP A 195 -3.80 21.71 -7.88
C ASP A 195 -5.23 21.68 -7.31
N PHE A 196 -5.48 20.86 -6.28
CA PHE A 196 -6.77 20.83 -5.59
C PHE A 196 -7.11 22.18 -4.94
N SER A 197 -6.15 22.83 -4.29
CA SER A 197 -6.35 24.17 -3.71
C SER A 197 -6.67 25.20 -4.79
N ASN A 198 -5.99 25.15 -5.94
CA ASN A 198 -6.24 26.05 -7.06
C ASN A 198 -7.63 25.85 -7.65
N VAL A 199 -8.05 24.59 -7.86
CA VAL A 199 -9.41 24.28 -8.36
C VAL A 199 -10.47 24.72 -7.37
N LYS A 200 -10.23 24.52 -6.06
CA LYS A 200 -11.13 24.97 -5.00
C LYS A 200 -11.28 26.49 -5.01
N GLU A 201 -10.18 27.24 -5.07
CA GLU A 201 -10.22 28.71 -5.12
C GLU A 201 -10.91 29.21 -6.40
N LEU A 202 -10.65 28.58 -7.56
CA LEU A 202 -11.34 28.89 -8.81
C LEU A 202 -12.85 28.63 -8.72
N LEU A 203 -13.28 27.58 -8.00
CA LEU A 203 -14.69 27.30 -7.77
C LEU A 203 -15.32 28.34 -6.85
N GLU A 204 -14.67 28.67 -5.72
CA GLU A 204 -15.13 29.71 -4.80
C GLU A 204 -15.27 31.07 -5.50
N ASN A 205 -14.33 31.43 -6.39
CA ASN A 205 -14.40 32.66 -7.17
C ASN A 205 -15.57 32.63 -8.18
N ARG A 206 -15.87 31.48 -8.80
CA ARG A 206 -17.04 31.33 -9.67
C ARG A 206 -18.35 31.41 -8.90
N GLU A 207 -18.43 30.80 -7.72
CA GLU A 207 -19.60 30.86 -6.85
C GLU A 207 -19.89 32.29 -6.39
N LYS A 208 -18.85 33.05 -6.00
CA LYS A 208 -18.99 34.49 -5.70
C LYS A 208 -19.51 35.29 -6.89
N LEU A 209 -18.97 35.08 -8.08
CA LEU A 209 -19.46 35.76 -9.29
C LEU A 209 -20.92 35.41 -9.62
N ILE A 210 -21.32 34.15 -9.38
CA ILE A 210 -22.71 33.72 -9.52
C ILE A 210 -23.61 34.47 -8.52
N GLU A 211 -23.20 34.54 -7.25
CA GLU A 211 -23.93 35.25 -6.20
C GLU A 211 -24.05 36.75 -6.49
N GLU A 212 -22.95 37.40 -6.90
CA GLU A 212 -22.91 38.82 -7.30
C GLU A 212 -23.84 39.12 -8.49
N SER A 213 -24.01 38.15 -9.39
CA SER A 213 -24.92 38.26 -10.54
C SER A 213 -26.41 38.07 -10.18
N GLY A 214 -26.74 37.80 -8.91
CA GLY A 214 -28.11 37.55 -8.45
C GLY A 214 -28.68 36.20 -8.89
N MET A 215 -27.80 35.29 -9.33
CA MET A 215 -28.16 33.94 -9.72
C MET A 215 -27.87 32.96 -8.58
N ILE A 216 -28.66 31.90 -8.49
CA ILE A 216 -28.45 30.82 -7.54
C ILE A 216 -28.39 29.48 -8.27
N LEU A 217 -27.57 28.57 -7.74
CA LEU A 217 -27.53 27.19 -8.17
C LEU A 217 -28.78 26.47 -7.65
N TYR A 218 -29.72 26.18 -8.55
CA TYR A 218 -30.95 25.49 -8.21
C TYR A 218 -30.70 23.98 -8.20
N THR A 219 -31.03 23.33 -7.08
CA THR A 219 -31.07 21.86 -6.97
C THR A 219 -32.52 21.41 -6.83
N ASP A 220 -32.91 20.37 -7.57
CA ASP A 220 -34.22 19.75 -7.37
C ASP A 220 -34.24 19.06 -6.00
N GLN A 221 -35.14 19.48 -5.10
CA GLN A 221 -35.25 18.93 -3.74
C GLN A 221 -35.75 17.46 -3.66
N HIS A 222 -35.71 16.69 -4.74
CA HIS A 222 -36.20 15.31 -4.75
C HIS A 222 -35.28 14.34 -5.47
N GLN A 223 -34.16 14.03 -4.81
CA GLN A 223 -33.61 12.68 -4.73
C GLN A 223 -33.27 12.35 -3.27
N GLN A 224 -34.28 12.43 -2.39
CA GLN A 224 -34.26 11.60 -1.19
C GLN A 224 -34.56 10.17 -1.63
N CYS A 225 -33.51 9.44 -1.98
CA CYS A 225 -33.57 8.01 -2.14
C CYS A 225 -33.83 7.41 -0.76
N ASN A 226 -35.01 6.83 -0.58
CA ASN A 226 -35.27 5.90 0.51
C ASN A 226 -34.13 4.89 0.57
N GLY A 227 -33.71 4.61 1.80
CA GLY A 227 -32.57 3.76 2.10
C GLY A 227 -32.61 2.40 1.41
N ASN A 228 -31.39 1.87 1.24
CA ASN A 228 -31.02 0.48 0.92
C ASN A 228 -30.43 0.30 -0.48
N SER A 229 -29.18 0.73 -0.69
CA SER A 229 -28.21 -0.08 -1.43
C SER A 229 -26.79 0.40 -1.15
N SER A 230 -26.04 -0.42 -0.41
CA SER A 230 -24.58 -0.38 -0.39
C SER A 230 -24.05 -0.38 -1.83
N THR A 231 -22.96 0.37 -2.05
CA THR A 231 -22.14 0.45 -3.28
C THR A 231 -22.63 1.38 -4.39
N SER A 232 -22.57 2.69 -4.19
CA SER A 232 -22.09 3.64 -5.22
C SER A 232 -21.97 5.04 -4.64
N VAL A 233 -20.78 5.41 -4.14
CA VAL A 233 -20.47 6.80 -3.76
C VAL A 233 -20.71 7.82 -4.88
N HIS A 234 -20.83 7.36 -6.14
CA HIS A 234 -21.19 8.22 -7.27
C HIS A 234 -22.67 8.61 -7.29
N SER A 235 -23.58 7.80 -6.76
CA SER A 235 -25.02 8.09 -6.81
C SER A 235 -25.41 9.22 -5.86
N ASP A 236 -24.77 9.28 -4.68
CA ASP A 236 -25.09 10.28 -3.65
C ASP A 236 -24.54 11.67 -3.98
N LEU A 237 -23.50 11.76 -4.83
CA LEU A 237 -22.98 13.05 -5.30
C LEU A 237 -23.83 13.66 -6.43
N ILE A 238 -24.49 12.82 -7.23
CA ILE A 238 -25.31 13.28 -8.36
C ILE A 238 -26.57 14.01 -7.88
N SER A 239 -27.15 13.61 -6.74
CA SER A 239 -28.35 14.25 -6.17
C SER A 239 -28.09 15.64 -5.58
N VAL A 240 -26.82 16.01 -5.36
CA VAL A 240 -26.39 17.31 -4.80
C VAL A 240 -25.92 18.27 -5.91
N LEU A 241 -25.75 17.79 -7.15
CA LEU A 241 -25.32 18.64 -8.25
C LEU A 241 -26.42 19.64 -8.65
N PRO A 242 -26.07 20.92 -8.90
CA PRO A 242 -27.02 21.91 -9.40
C PRO A 242 -27.70 21.44 -10.68
N THR A 243 -29.04 21.42 -10.69
CA THR A 243 -29.86 21.14 -11.87
C THR A 243 -29.77 22.29 -12.88
N GLY A 244 -29.53 23.52 -12.42
CA GLY A 244 -29.36 24.67 -13.28
C GLY A 244 -29.02 25.95 -12.55
N LEU A 245 -28.70 26.99 -13.31
CA LEU A 245 -28.42 28.34 -12.82
C LEU A 245 -29.66 29.22 -13.07
N VAL A 246 -30.26 29.73 -12.01
CA VAL A 246 -31.59 30.37 -12.04
C VAL A 246 -31.58 31.62 -11.17
N SER A 247 -32.31 32.69 -11.52
CA SER A 247 -32.43 33.88 -10.65
C SER A 247 -33.12 33.53 -9.34
N GLN A 248 -32.83 34.28 -8.27
CA GLN A 248 -33.43 34.06 -6.95
C GLN A 248 -34.97 34.12 -6.98
N GLU A 249 -35.55 35.04 -7.75
CA GLU A 249 -37.01 35.13 -7.92
C GLU A 249 -37.59 33.87 -8.57
N THR A 250 -36.97 33.41 -9.65
CA THR A 250 -37.38 32.21 -10.38
C THR A 250 -37.22 30.94 -9.55
N ALA A 251 -36.18 30.84 -8.72
CA ALA A 251 -36.01 29.71 -7.82
C ALA A 251 -37.09 29.68 -6.72
N ASN A 252 -37.46 30.84 -6.18
CA ASN A 252 -38.57 30.94 -5.24
C ASN A 252 -39.90 30.48 -5.86
N LEU A 253 -40.19 30.89 -7.10
CA LEU A 253 -41.35 30.41 -7.85
C LEU A 253 -41.31 28.90 -8.12
N LEU A 254 -40.14 28.35 -8.42
CA LEU A 254 -39.99 26.89 -8.59
C LEU A 254 -40.21 26.14 -7.28
N ASN A 255 -39.90 26.73 -6.13
CA ASN A 255 -40.16 26.12 -4.83
C ASN A 255 -41.64 26.18 -4.44
N THR A 256 -42.40 27.20 -4.85
CA THR A 256 -43.86 27.27 -4.57
C THR A 256 -44.68 26.24 -5.35
N LEU A 257 -44.17 25.77 -6.50
CA LEU A 257 -44.85 24.79 -7.37
C LEU A 257 -44.82 23.34 -6.87
N GLY A 258 -44.27 23.11 -5.67
CA GLY A 258 -44.26 21.82 -5.00
C GLY A 258 -43.26 20.82 -5.60
N ASN A 259 -43.61 19.53 -5.58
CA ASN A 259 -42.69 18.45 -5.92
C ASN A 259 -42.72 18.11 -7.42
N GLY A 260 -41.55 17.80 -7.97
CA GLY A 260 -41.32 17.44 -9.37
C GLY A 260 -39.96 17.95 -9.83
N ASN A 261 -39.45 17.42 -10.94
CA ASN A 261 -38.28 18.02 -11.59
C ASN A 261 -38.64 19.40 -12.16
N ILE A 262 -37.61 20.20 -12.47
CA ILE A 262 -37.82 21.54 -13.05
C ILE A 262 -38.73 21.51 -14.29
N ASP A 263 -38.64 20.47 -15.13
CA ASP A 263 -39.47 20.32 -16.33
C ASP A 263 -40.96 20.10 -16.03
N GLU A 264 -41.28 19.30 -15.02
CA GLU A 264 -42.65 19.07 -14.55
C GLU A 264 -43.26 20.34 -13.95
N LYS A 265 -42.46 21.08 -13.18
CA LYS A 265 -42.87 22.39 -12.62
C LYS A 265 -43.17 23.39 -13.73
N LEU A 266 -42.30 23.46 -14.74
CA LEU A 266 -42.50 24.31 -15.91
C LEU A 266 -43.76 23.90 -16.69
N LYS A 267 -44.01 22.60 -16.88
CA LYS A 267 -45.24 22.12 -17.52
C LYS A 267 -46.50 22.52 -16.75
N ARG A 268 -46.49 22.44 -15.41
CA ARG A 268 -47.62 22.87 -14.57
C ARG A 268 -47.89 24.36 -14.71
N LEU A 269 -46.87 25.21 -14.60
CA LEU A 269 -46.99 26.66 -14.82
C LEU A 269 -47.58 26.99 -16.19
N LEU A 270 -47.12 26.30 -17.23
CA LEU A 270 -47.64 26.51 -18.59
C LEU A 270 -49.11 26.10 -18.73
N SER A 271 -49.55 25.06 -18.00
CA SER A 271 -50.96 24.65 -17.96
C SER A 271 -51.80 25.68 -17.21
N GLU A 272 -51.39 26.08 -16.01
CA GLU A 272 -52.11 27.08 -15.20
C GLU A 272 -52.25 28.42 -15.94
N ARG A 273 -51.18 28.84 -16.64
CA ARG A 273 -51.21 30.01 -17.54
C ARG A 273 -52.21 29.83 -18.69
N ARG A 274 -52.36 28.62 -19.24
CA ARG A 274 -53.36 28.34 -20.29
C ARG A 274 -54.77 28.44 -19.73
N ASP A 275 -55.03 27.80 -18.59
CA ASP A 275 -56.36 27.75 -17.96
C ASP A 275 -56.84 29.14 -17.53
N THR A 276 -55.96 29.94 -16.93
CA THR A 276 -56.24 31.34 -16.57
C THR A 276 -56.47 32.21 -17.81
N PHE A 277 -55.71 31.99 -18.89
CA PHE A 277 -55.94 32.70 -20.15
C PHE A 277 -57.30 32.35 -20.76
N GLU A 278 -57.68 31.07 -20.77
CA GLU A 278 -59.01 30.64 -21.20
C GLU A 278 -60.12 31.28 -20.37
N GLN A 279 -59.94 31.37 -19.05
CA GLN A 279 -60.89 32.05 -18.17
C GLN A 279 -61.02 33.55 -18.49
N ILE A 280 -59.91 34.25 -18.78
CA ILE A 280 -59.93 35.66 -19.21
C ILE A 280 -60.69 35.81 -20.52
N VAL A 281 -60.48 34.91 -21.49
CA VAL A 281 -61.19 34.96 -22.78
C VAL A 281 -62.69 34.75 -22.59
N ARG A 282 -63.11 33.78 -21.77
CA ARG A 282 -64.53 33.53 -21.46
C ARG A 282 -65.17 34.74 -20.77
N LEU A 283 -64.53 35.27 -19.72
CA LEU A 283 -65.03 36.44 -18.99
C LEU A 283 -65.11 37.69 -19.88
N LYS A 284 -64.19 37.87 -20.84
CA LYS A 284 -64.29 38.94 -21.83
C LYS A 284 -65.48 38.75 -22.76
N SER A 285 -65.74 37.54 -23.24
CA SER A 285 -66.92 37.25 -24.06
C SER A 285 -68.21 37.51 -23.29
N GLU A 286 -68.30 37.06 -22.04
CA GLU A 286 -69.47 37.31 -21.17
C GLU A 286 -69.67 38.81 -20.91
N LEU A 287 -68.58 39.56 -20.70
CA LEU A 287 -68.62 41.01 -20.53
C LEU A 287 -69.10 41.71 -21.81
N ASP A 288 -68.61 41.30 -22.98
CA ASP A 288 -69.02 41.85 -24.27
C ASP A 288 -70.51 41.55 -24.55
N ASP A 289 -70.97 40.34 -24.23
CA ASP A 289 -72.37 39.93 -24.35
C ASP A 289 -73.29 40.76 -23.42
N GLU A 290 -72.90 40.98 -22.17
CA GLU A 290 -73.64 41.83 -21.24
C GLU A 290 -73.61 43.31 -21.63
N GLN A 291 -72.49 43.83 -22.14
CA GLN A 291 -72.43 45.18 -22.70
C GLN A 291 -73.36 45.32 -23.92
N ASN A 292 -73.42 44.32 -24.79
CA ASN A 292 -74.34 44.30 -25.92
C ASN A 292 -75.79 44.22 -25.45
N ARG A 293 -76.08 43.43 -24.42
CA ARG A 293 -77.41 43.37 -23.79
C ARG A 293 -77.82 44.71 -23.19
N LEU A 294 -76.93 45.38 -22.46
CA LEU A 294 -77.16 46.70 -21.90
C LEU A 294 -77.39 47.74 -22.99
N LYS A 295 -76.60 47.75 -24.08
CA LYS A 295 -76.83 48.63 -25.24
C LYS A 295 -78.21 48.40 -25.87
N ILE A 296 -78.64 47.14 -25.98
CA ILE A 296 -79.96 46.79 -26.51
C ILE A 296 -81.06 47.31 -25.58
N LEU A 297 -80.94 47.11 -24.26
CA LEU A 297 -81.89 47.59 -23.26
C LEU A 297 -81.96 49.11 -23.20
N GLU A 298 -80.81 49.80 -23.24
CA GLU A 298 -80.72 51.27 -23.32
C GLU A 298 -81.44 51.82 -24.56
N LYS A 299 -81.32 51.13 -25.70
CA LYS A 299 -82.05 51.47 -26.92
C LYS A 299 -83.56 51.18 -26.84
N GLN A 300 -84.00 50.32 -25.92
CA GLN A 300 -85.41 49.98 -25.68
C GLN A 300 -86.08 50.87 -24.62
N LEU A 301 -85.32 51.52 -23.73
CA LEU A 301 -85.84 52.43 -22.69
C LEU A 301 -86.78 53.53 -23.23
N PRO A 302 -86.49 54.23 -24.35
CA PRO A 302 -87.39 55.25 -24.89
C PRO A 302 -88.73 54.67 -25.36
N LYS A 303 -88.71 53.47 -25.95
CA LYS A 303 -89.91 52.81 -26.49
C LYS A 303 -90.87 52.36 -25.41
N ILE A 304 -90.36 51.90 -24.26
CA ILE A 304 -91.19 51.50 -23.11
C ILE A 304 -91.80 52.74 -22.46
N ASN A 305 -91.05 53.84 -22.36
CA ASN A 305 -91.56 55.10 -21.81
C ASN A 305 -92.67 55.69 -22.70
N GLU A 306 -92.52 55.64 -24.02
CA GLU A 306 -93.57 56.03 -24.97
C GLU A 306 -94.79 55.09 -24.90
N HIS A 307 -94.58 53.79 -24.77
CA HIS A 307 -95.69 52.82 -24.68
C HIS A 307 -96.47 52.96 -23.37
N SER A 308 -95.80 53.20 -22.23
CA SER A 308 -96.45 53.51 -20.95
C SER A 308 -97.23 54.84 -21.00
N GLN A 309 -96.67 55.88 -21.62
CA GLN A 309 -97.39 57.15 -21.80
C GLN A 309 -98.63 56.98 -22.69
N GLN A 310 -98.55 56.17 -23.75
CA GLN A 310 -99.71 55.86 -24.60
C GLN A 310 -100.76 55.00 -23.87
N GLN A 311 -100.34 54.05 -23.03
CA GLN A 311 -101.24 53.18 -22.26
C GLN A 311 -101.97 53.96 -21.16
N GLU A 312 -101.27 54.87 -20.47
CA GLU A 312 -101.87 55.80 -19.50
C GLU A 312 -102.85 56.77 -20.18
N HIS A 313 -102.53 57.22 -21.39
CA HIS A 313 -103.42 58.07 -22.20
C HIS A 313 -104.67 57.32 -22.69
N LEU A 314 -104.57 56.03 -23.01
CA LEU A 314 -105.70 55.17 -23.38
C LEU A 314 -106.57 54.82 -22.17
N GLU A 315 -105.97 54.60 -20.99
CA GLU A 315 -106.70 54.33 -19.75
C GLU A 315 -107.46 55.58 -19.24
N GLN A 316 -106.89 56.78 -19.44
CA GLN A 316 -107.59 58.05 -19.22
C GLN A 316 -108.75 58.26 -20.21
N GLN A 317 -108.63 57.83 -21.47
CA GLN A 317 -109.73 57.88 -22.43
C GLN A 317 -110.85 56.87 -22.12
N SER A 318 -110.50 55.67 -21.60
CA SER A 318 -111.49 54.65 -21.23
C SER A 318 -112.29 55.00 -19.97
N LYS A 319 -111.74 55.81 -19.04
CA LYS A 319 -112.47 56.30 -17.86
C LYS A 319 -113.37 57.51 -18.16
N GLY A 320 -113.29 58.07 -19.37
CA GLY A 320 -114.05 59.24 -19.81
C GLY A 320 -115.28 58.96 -20.67
N SER A 321 -115.60 57.69 -20.96
CA SER A 321 -116.78 57.33 -21.75
C SER A 321 -117.72 56.43 -20.95
N TYR A 322 -118.83 57.05 -20.53
CA TYR A 322 -120.05 56.52 -19.88
C TYR A 322 -120.13 56.52 -18.36
#